data_AF-A0A8S3CTN0-F1
#
_entry.id   AF-A0A8S3CTN0-F1
#
_cell.length_a   1.000
_cell.length_b   1.000
_cell.length_c   1.000
_cell.angle_alpha   90.00
_cell.angle_beta   90.00
_cell.angle_gamma   90.00
#
_symmetry.space_group_name_H-M   'P 1'
#
loop_
_entity.id
_entity.type
_entity.pdbx_description
1 polymer ?
#
loop_
_entity_poly.entity_id
_entity_poly.type
_entity_poly.pdbx_seq_one_letter_code
_entity_poly.pdbx_strand_id
1 'polypeptide(L)'
;MDAQALSTQSSFYLCHLHQLKNSKDLFLQGYNIINGGNTGHVHHLLLYECSIKDNLIYSGLCGIYNARLMPSSVYRYCQTRIIIAWARGGQLNYDYPTKTGLKMLSSTQLLFEVHFEPSIPRNHSIGIQLRFYPLNEKPQYEVGVLTLGTLANSPLFLPPSLNTISFPTYCFNDCLKSFLKNNLVINIFSILVHAHQRATRI
;
A
#
# COMPACT_ATOMS: atom_id res chain seq x y z
N MET A 1 6.83 -12.18 -4.37
CA MET A 1 7.91 -11.85 -3.42
C MET A 1 8.09 -13.06 -2.55
N ASP A 2 9.32 -13.55 -2.46
CA ASP A 2 9.69 -14.59 -1.50
C ASP A 2 10.48 -13.93 -0.38
N ALA A 3 10.12 -14.22 0.86
CA ALA A 3 10.71 -13.66 2.06
C ALA A 3 11.24 -14.76 2.96
N GLN A 4 12.47 -14.60 3.47
CA GLN A 4 13.02 -15.41 4.56
C GLN A 4 13.03 -14.59 5.85
N ALA A 5 12.81 -15.23 6.99
CA ALA A 5 12.87 -14.57 8.29
C ALA A 5 14.27 -13.97 8.54
N LEU A 6 14.32 -12.65 8.70
CA LEU A 6 15.57 -11.91 9.00
C LEU A 6 15.82 -11.78 10.51
N SER A 7 14.77 -11.90 11.33
CA SER A 7 14.81 -11.84 12.80
C SER A 7 13.52 -12.46 13.37
N THR A 8 13.60 -13.05 14.58
CA THR A 8 12.43 -13.63 15.29
C THR A 8 11.86 -12.71 16.37
N GLN A 9 12.40 -11.49 16.52
CA GLN A 9 12.13 -10.62 17.66
C GLN A 9 11.54 -9.24 17.31
N SER A 10 11.46 -8.87 16.02
CA SER A 10 10.93 -7.58 15.60
C SER A 10 10.14 -7.69 14.30
N SER A 11 9.08 -6.88 14.16
CA SER A 11 8.39 -6.73 12.88
C SER A 11 9.31 -6.06 11.87
N PHE A 12 9.11 -6.37 10.59
CA PHE A 12 9.96 -5.83 9.53
C PHE A 12 9.17 -5.66 8.24
N TYR A 13 9.66 -4.76 7.40
CA TYR A 13 9.08 -4.44 6.10
C TYR A 13 10.02 -4.94 5.02
N LEU A 14 9.52 -5.77 4.11
CA LEU A 14 10.23 -6.14 2.89
C LEU A 14 9.57 -5.48 1.71
N CYS A 15 10.40 -4.92 0.84
CA CYS A 15 9.98 -4.33 -0.40
C CYS A 15 10.60 -5.04 -1.59
N HIS A 16 9.83 -5.14 -2.66
CA HIS A 16 10.26 -5.66 -3.94
C HIS A 16 9.79 -4.73 -5.05
N LEU A 17 10.73 -4.23 -5.84
CA LEU A 17 10.46 -3.32 -6.95
C LEU A 17 10.27 -4.15 -8.23
N HIS A 18 9.14 -3.94 -8.90
CA HIS A 18 8.77 -4.66 -10.11
C HIS A 18 8.50 -3.68 -11.25
N GLN A 19 9.21 -3.84 -12.37
CA GLN A 19 8.94 -3.10 -13.58
C GLN A 19 7.71 -3.67 -14.30
N LEU A 20 6.67 -2.86 -14.46
CA LEU A 20 5.53 -3.22 -15.30
C LEU A 20 5.95 -3.17 -16.77
N LYS A 21 5.76 -4.28 -17.50
CA LYS A 21 6.17 -4.45 -18.91
C LYS A 21 5.00 -4.26 -19.88
N ASN A 22 4.22 -3.20 -19.67
CA ASN A 22 3.09 -2.83 -20.53
C ASN A 22 3.45 -1.67 -21.45
N SER A 23 2.99 -1.73 -22.71
CA SER A 23 3.18 -0.65 -23.69
C SER A 23 2.15 0.48 -23.56
N LYS A 24 1.06 0.26 -22.82
CA LYS A 24 -0.05 1.20 -22.60
C LYS A 24 -0.54 1.10 -21.16
N ASP A 25 -1.16 2.18 -20.68
CA ASP A 25 -1.85 2.19 -19.39
C ASP A 25 -2.81 1.00 -19.28
N LEU A 26 -2.83 0.36 -18.11
CA LEU A 26 -3.77 -0.71 -17.79
C LEU A 26 -4.87 -0.16 -16.88
N PHE A 27 -6.06 -0.74 -17.01
CA PHE A 27 -7.15 -0.53 -16.06
C PHE A 27 -7.49 -1.87 -15.44
N LEU A 28 -7.46 -1.97 -14.11
CA LEU A 28 -7.78 -3.20 -13.41
C LEU A 28 -9.25 -3.21 -13.00
N GLN A 29 -9.95 -4.31 -13.23
CA GLN A 29 -11.28 -4.56 -12.66
C GLN A 29 -11.22 -5.19 -11.27
N GLY A 30 -10.06 -5.71 -10.87
CA GLY A 30 -9.87 -6.34 -9.57
C GLY A 30 -8.47 -6.92 -9.42
N TYR A 31 -8.22 -7.50 -8.26
CA TYR A 31 -6.98 -8.19 -7.94
C TYR A 31 -7.19 -9.30 -6.90
N ASN A 32 -6.28 -10.27 -6.90
CA ASN A 32 -6.20 -11.30 -5.88
C ASN A 32 -4.83 -11.29 -5.20
N ILE A 33 -4.84 -11.51 -3.89
CA ILE A 33 -3.66 -11.75 -3.05
C ILE A 33 -3.54 -13.25 -2.82
N ILE A 34 -2.44 -13.83 -3.28
CA ILE A 34 -2.12 -15.25 -3.11
C ILE A 34 -0.95 -15.33 -2.13
N ASN A 35 -1.18 -15.89 -0.94
CA ASN A 35 -0.17 -15.96 0.12
C ASN A 35 0.08 -17.39 0.66
N GLY A 36 -0.49 -18.41 0.01
CA GLY A 36 -0.25 -19.82 0.35
C GLY A 36 -0.61 -20.19 1.79
N GLY A 37 -1.56 -19.50 2.43
CA GLY A 37 -1.95 -19.75 3.83
C GLY A 37 -1.09 -19.01 4.86
N ASN A 38 -0.16 -18.15 4.43
CA ASN A 38 0.70 -17.38 5.33
C ASN A 38 0.06 -16.07 5.86
N THR A 39 -1.27 -15.93 5.80
CA THR A 39 -1.98 -14.72 6.30
C THR A 39 -1.62 -14.39 7.75
N GLY A 40 -1.35 -15.40 8.58
CA GLY A 40 -1.01 -15.22 9.99
C GLY A 40 0.31 -14.49 10.24
N HIS A 41 1.19 -14.41 9.23
CA HIS A 41 2.51 -13.78 9.35
C HIS A 41 2.57 -12.39 8.69
N VAL A 42 1.55 -12.01 7.93
CA VAL A 42 1.48 -10.75 7.20
C VAL A 42 0.53 -9.81 7.93
N HIS A 43 1.05 -8.69 8.41
CA HIS A 43 0.27 -7.67 9.08
C HIS A 43 -0.51 -6.81 8.08
N HIS A 44 0.19 -6.28 7.07
CA HIS A 44 -0.40 -5.60 5.92
C HIS A 44 0.52 -5.68 4.70
N LEU A 45 -0.04 -5.36 3.53
CA LEU A 45 0.68 -5.19 2.29
C LEU A 45 0.21 -3.91 1.58
N LEU A 46 1.14 -3.25 0.91
CA LEU A 46 0.90 -2.07 0.12
C LEU A 46 1.56 -2.24 -1.25
N LEU A 47 0.85 -1.87 -2.29
CA LEU A 47 1.42 -1.72 -3.63
C LEU A 47 1.42 -0.24 -3.97
N TYR A 48 2.60 0.29 -4.25
CA TYR A 48 2.76 1.65 -4.69
C TYR A 48 3.10 1.73 -6.18
N GLU A 49 2.57 2.74 -6.85
CA GLU A 49 2.99 3.12 -8.19
C GLU A 49 4.05 4.23 -8.10
N CYS A 50 5.27 3.94 -8.54
CA CYS A 50 6.39 4.86 -8.43
C CYS A 50 6.38 5.95 -9.50
N SER A 51 6.90 7.13 -9.15
CA SER A 51 7.21 8.21 -10.10
C SER A 51 8.71 8.29 -10.41
N ILE A 52 9.35 7.16 -10.71
CA ILE A 52 10.78 7.09 -11.07
C ILE A 52 10.95 6.94 -12.58
N LYS A 53 11.97 7.61 -13.12
CA LYS A 53 12.33 7.55 -14.55
C LYS A 53 13.31 6.43 -14.86
N ASP A 54 14.09 6.02 -13.86
CA ASP A 54 15.09 4.97 -13.99
C ASP A 54 14.43 3.61 -13.81
N ASN A 55 14.89 2.60 -14.56
CA ASN A 55 14.49 1.21 -14.34
C ASN A 55 15.41 0.59 -13.29
N LEU A 56 15.04 0.71 -12.03
CA LEU A 56 15.81 0.20 -10.90
C LEU A 56 15.40 -1.23 -10.54
N ILE A 57 16.30 -1.95 -9.89
CA ILE A 57 16.02 -3.25 -9.30
C ILE A 57 16.28 -3.12 -7.81
N TYR A 58 15.28 -3.46 -6.99
CA TYR A 58 15.41 -3.42 -5.55
C TYR A 58 14.59 -4.52 -4.90
N SER A 59 15.20 -5.24 -3.97
CA SER A 59 14.53 -6.24 -3.14
C SER A 59 15.24 -6.29 -1.79
N GLY A 60 14.55 -5.94 -0.70
CA GLY A 60 15.18 -5.89 0.62
C GLY A 60 14.36 -5.18 1.68
N LEU A 61 15.01 -4.93 2.82
CA LEU A 61 14.43 -4.24 3.97
C LEU A 61 14.11 -2.78 3.66
N CYS A 62 12.86 -2.39 3.90
CA CYS A 62 12.38 -1.04 3.64
C CYS A 62 11.65 -0.43 4.85
N GLY A 63 10.96 0.68 4.63
CA GLY A 63 10.31 1.48 5.67
C GLY A 63 11.23 2.54 6.27
N ILE A 64 10.66 3.40 7.13
CA ILE A 64 11.33 4.60 7.66
C ILE A 64 12.63 4.28 8.41
N TYR A 65 12.66 3.17 9.15
CA TYR A 65 13.84 2.73 9.91
C TYR A 65 14.94 2.11 9.02
N ASN A 66 14.60 1.71 7.79
CA ASN A 66 15.54 1.13 6.81
C ASN A 66 15.71 2.03 5.58
N ALA A 67 15.32 3.31 5.65
CA ALA A 67 15.37 4.23 4.51
C ALA A 67 16.77 4.33 3.87
N ARG A 68 17.83 4.18 4.67
CA ARG A 68 19.23 4.18 4.21
C ARG A 68 19.63 2.93 3.42
N LEU A 69 18.88 1.85 3.55
CA LEU A 69 19.08 0.59 2.80
C LEU A 69 18.38 0.59 1.44
N MET A 70 17.52 1.59 1.19
CA MET A 70 16.80 1.75 -0.08
C MET A 70 17.57 2.70 -1.01
N PRO A 71 17.52 2.50 -2.34
CA PRO A 71 17.94 3.52 -3.28
C PRO A 71 17.18 4.83 -3.01
N SER A 72 17.90 5.95 -3.01
CA SER A 72 17.34 7.26 -2.63
C SER A 72 16.15 7.67 -3.49
N SER A 73 16.16 7.32 -4.78
CA SER A 73 15.06 7.53 -5.72
C SER A 73 13.84 6.68 -5.37
N VAL A 74 14.02 5.40 -5.02
CA VAL A 74 12.91 4.52 -4.59
C VAL A 74 12.26 5.07 -3.32
N TYR A 75 13.05 5.39 -2.31
CA TYR A 75 12.52 5.97 -1.06
C TYR A 75 11.74 7.27 -1.31
N ARG A 76 12.26 8.16 -2.17
CA ARG A 76 11.66 9.48 -2.42
C ARG A 76 10.41 9.44 -3.31
N TYR A 77 10.35 8.54 -4.29
CA TYR A 77 9.38 8.62 -5.38
C TYR A 77 8.42 7.43 -5.48
N CYS A 78 8.58 6.41 -4.65
CA CYS A 78 7.67 5.27 -4.61
C CYS A 78 6.69 5.28 -3.44
N GLN A 79 6.86 6.12 -2.42
CA GLN A 79 6.07 5.99 -1.17
C GLN A 79 4.81 6.88 -1.14
N THR A 80 4.44 7.53 -2.24
CA THR A 80 3.37 8.56 -2.25
C THR A 80 2.06 8.09 -2.86
N ARG A 81 2.10 7.16 -3.83
CA ARG A 81 0.90 6.70 -4.55
C ARG A 81 0.61 5.24 -4.25
N ILE A 82 -0.11 4.99 -3.16
CA ILE A 82 -0.69 3.68 -2.86
C ILE A 82 -1.80 3.40 -3.88
N ILE A 83 -1.75 2.24 -4.54
CA ILE A 83 -2.78 1.82 -5.50
C ILE A 83 -3.54 0.58 -5.03
N ILE A 84 -2.93 -0.25 -4.19
CA ILE A 84 -3.58 -1.39 -3.54
C ILE A 84 -3.12 -1.43 -2.09
N ALA A 85 -4.05 -1.64 -1.18
CA ALA A 85 -3.78 -1.84 0.24
C ALA A 85 -4.58 -3.04 0.75
N TRP A 86 -3.95 -3.86 1.58
CA TRP A 86 -4.62 -4.93 2.31
C TRP A 86 -4.00 -5.05 3.69
N ALA A 87 -4.84 -5.34 4.67
CA ALA A 87 -4.44 -5.63 6.03
C ALA A 87 -5.08 -6.92 6.50
N ARG A 88 -4.53 -7.51 7.56
CA ARG A 88 -5.07 -8.72 8.19
C ARG A 88 -6.58 -8.59 8.44
N GLY A 89 -7.33 -9.61 8.04
CA GLY A 89 -8.80 -9.63 8.11
C GLY A 89 -9.50 -9.11 6.85
N GLY A 90 -8.78 -8.46 5.93
CA GLY A 90 -9.29 -8.06 4.63
C GLY A 90 -9.50 -9.25 3.69
N GLN A 91 -10.42 -9.11 2.74
CA GLN A 91 -10.65 -10.10 1.69
C GLN A 91 -9.41 -10.23 0.79
N LEU A 92 -9.09 -11.46 0.40
CA LEU A 92 -7.94 -11.73 -0.48
C LEU A 92 -8.27 -11.53 -1.96
N ASN A 93 -9.54 -11.57 -2.33
CA ASN A 93 -10.02 -11.28 -3.68
C ASN A 93 -10.82 -9.98 -3.61
N TYR A 94 -10.58 -9.08 -4.55
CA TYR A 94 -11.25 -7.79 -4.57
C TYR A 94 -11.62 -7.39 -5.99
N ASP A 95 -12.91 -7.16 -6.21
CA ASP A 95 -13.47 -6.66 -7.46
C ASP A 95 -13.91 -5.21 -7.28
N TYR A 96 -13.53 -4.35 -8.22
CA TYR A 96 -13.98 -2.97 -8.26
C TYR A 96 -15.44 -2.89 -8.75
N PRO A 97 -16.19 -1.83 -8.39
CA PRO A 97 -17.56 -1.65 -8.85
C PRO A 97 -17.69 -1.68 -10.38
N THR A 98 -18.87 -2.06 -10.88
CA THR A 98 -19.15 -2.11 -12.31
C THR A 98 -18.84 -0.78 -13.01
N LYS A 99 -18.28 -0.84 -14.23
CA LYS A 99 -17.88 0.33 -15.05
C LYS A 99 -16.74 1.18 -14.46
N THR A 100 -16.10 0.71 -13.40
CA THR A 100 -14.92 1.35 -12.82
C THR A 100 -13.65 0.55 -13.11
N GLY A 101 -12.49 1.18 -13.00
CA GLY A 101 -11.23 0.45 -13.00
C GLY A 101 -10.05 1.26 -12.46
N LEU A 102 -9.14 0.60 -11.76
CA LEU A 102 -7.92 1.23 -11.23
C LEU A 102 -6.91 1.41 -12.36
N LYS A 103 -6.51 2.66 -12.61
CA LYS A 103 -5.51 2.98 -13.63
C LYS A 103 -4.09 2.71 -13.12
N MET A 104 -3.32 1.95 -13.91
CA MET A 104 -1.87 1.76 -13.77
C MET A 104 -1.15 2.29 -15.00
N LEU A 105 -0.14 3.12 -14.79
CA LEU A 105 0.61 3.78 -15.85
C LEU A 105 1.48 2.80 -16.64
N SER A 106 1.62 3.03 -17.94
CA SER A 106 2.56 2.29 -18.79
C SER A 106 4.00 2.42 -18.30
N SER A 107 4.76 1.32 -18.35
CA SER A 107 6.19 1.29 -18.05
C SER A 107 6.55 1.85 -16.66
N THR A 108 5.62 1.83 -15.70
CA THR A 108 5.88 2.26 -14.32
C THR A 108 6.57 1.16 -13.50
N GLN A 109 7.27 1.57 -12.45
CA GLN A 109 7.76 0.64 -11.43
C GLN A 109 6.77 0.55 -10.28
N LEU A 110 6.55 -0.65 -9.79
CA LEU A 110 5.66 -0.93 -8.66
C LEU A 110 6.51 -1.34 -7.47
N LEU A 111 6.36 -0.64 -6.35
CA LEU A 111 6.98 -1.03 -5.08
C LEU A 111 5.97 -1.89 -4.32
N PHE A 112 6.24 -3.19 -4.22
CA PHE A 112 5.44 -4.10 -3.41
C PHE A 112 6.03 -4.19 -2.00
N GLU A 113 5.35 -3.65 -1.01
CA GLU A 113 5.74 -3.62 0.40
C GLU A 113 4.90 -4.60 1.21
N VAL A 114 5.55 -5.39 2.06
CA VAL A 114 4.90 -6.32 2.96
C VAL A 114 5.45 -6.10 4.37
N HIS A 115 4.56 -5.84 5.31
CA HIS A 115 4.87 -5.78 6.74
C HIS A 115 4.62 -7.14 7.37
N PHE A 116 5.68 -7.75 7.89
CA PHE A 116 5.67 -9.05 8.53
C PHE A 116 5.67 -8.95 10.06
N GLU A 117 4.96 -9.88 10.70
CA GLU A 117 4.97 -10.03 12.15
C GLU A 117 6.30 -10.63 12.65
N PRO A 118 6.69 -10.38 13.91
CA PRO A 118 7.95 -10.88 14.49
C PRO A 118 8.09 -12.42 14.49
N SER A 119 6.98 -13.15 14.38
CA SER A 119 6.89 -14.59 14.66
C SER A 119 7.08 -15.50 13.44
N ILE A 120 7.86 -15.11 12.43
CA ILE A 120 8.16 -16.01 11.30
C ILE A 120 9.21 -17.04 11.75
N PRO A 121 8.94 -18.35 11.64
CA PRO A 121 9.93 -19.36 11.97
C PRO A 121 11.21 -19.21 11.14
N ARG A 122 12.38 -19.47 11.76
CA ARG A 122 13.65 -19.52 11.01
C ARG A 122 13.54 -20.57 9.90
N ASN A 123 14.03 -20.23 8.71
CA ASN A 123 13.95 -21.04 7.47
C ASN A 123 12.55 -21.20 6.86
N HIS A 124 11.54 -20.47 7.32
CA HIS A 124 10.24 -20.41 6.65
C HIS A 124 10.30 -19.42 5.48
N SER A 125 10.00 -19.89 4.27
CA SER A 125 9.86 -19.03 3.08
C SER A 125 8.41 -18.65 2.90
N ILE A 126 8.13 -17.35 2.93
CA ILE A 126 6.78 -16.83 2.69
C ILE A 126 6.73 -16.24 1.28
N GLY A 127 5.96 -16.89 0.42
CA GLY A 127 5.64 -16.40 -0.92
C GLY A 127 4.34 -15.60 -0.90
N ILE A 128 4.37 -14.36 -1.36
CA ILE A 128 3.18 -13.52 -1.58
C ILE A 128 3.18 -13.02 -3.01
N GLN A 129 2.04 -13.17 -3.67
CA GLN A 129 1.81 -12.74 -5.05
C GLN A 129 0.56 -11.88 -5.15
N LEU A 130 0.63 -10.87 -5.99
CA LEU A 130 -0.53 -10.10 -6.44
C LEU A 130 -0.83 -10.52 -7.87
N ARG A 131 -2.07 -10.96 -8.11
CA ARG A 131 -2.59 -11.25 -9.43
C ARG A 131 -3.58 -10.16 -9.82
N PHE A 132 -3.33 -9.49 -10.94
CA PHE A 132 -4.19 -8.43 -11.44
C PHE A 132 -5.13 -8.95 -12.53
N TYR A 133 -6.33 -8.38 -12.58
CA TYR A 133 -7.31 -8.66 -13.63
C TYR A 133 -7.51 -7.39 -14.46
N PRO A 134 -6.85 -7.25 -15.62
CA PRO A 134 -7.02 -6.08 -16.49
C PRO A 134 -8.34 -6.11 -17.23
N LEU A 135 -8.88 -4.91 -17.53
CA LEU A 135 -9.99 -4.68 -18.44
C LEU A 135 -9.50 -4.68 -19.89
N ASN A 136 -10.37 -5.14 -20.80
CA ASN A 136 -10.11 -5.06 -22.24
C ASN A 136 -10.33 -3.64 -22.79
N GLU A 137 -11.16 -2.85 -22.13
CA GLU A 137 -11.56 -1.50 -22.56
C GLU A 137 -11.40 -0.50 -21.42
N LYS A 138 -11.32 0.78 -21.77
CA LYS A 138 -11.23 1.86 -20.77
C LYS A 138 -12.56 1.94 -19.99
N PRO A 139 -12.52 1.94 -18.64
CA PRO A 139 -13.73 2.06 -17.83
C PRO A 139 -14.34 3.46 -17.95
N GLN A 140 -15.62 3.57 -17.58
CA GLN A 140 -16.32 4.86 -17.53
C GLN A 140 -15.77 5.75 -16.42
N TYR A 141 -15.34 5.15 -15.31
CA TYR A 141 -14.83 5.85 -14.13
C TYR A 141 -13.50 5.24 -13.66
N GLU A 142 -12.56 6.09 -13.24
CA GLU A 142 -11.30 5.61 -12.67
C GLU A 142 -11.42 5.41 -11.15
N VAL A 143 -10.83 4.34 -10.65
CA VAL A 143 -10.67 4.10 -9.21
C VAL A 143 -9.36 4.74 -8.75
N GLY A 144 -9.38 5.33 -7.56
CA GLY A 144 -8.19 5.83 -6.88
C GLY A 144 -8.26 5.57 -5.38
N VAL A 145 -7.12 5.76 -4.71
CA VAL A 145 -6.99 5.66 -3.25
C VAL A 145 -6.82 7.07 -2.68
N LEU A 146 -7.68 7.42 -1.72
CA LEU A 146 -7.55 8.65 -0.94
C LEU A 146 -7.12 8.28 0.48
N THR A 147 -5.91 8.69 0.85
CA THR A 147 -5.37 8.47 2.21
C THR A 147 -5.63 9.70 3.06
N LEU A 148 -6.30 9.50 4.20
CA LEU A 148 -6.54 10.53 5.21
C LEU A 148 -5.94 10.04 6.54
N GLY A 149 -5.08 10.82 7.15
CA GLY A 149 -4.44 10.46 8.41
C GLY A 149 -3.16 11.24 8.66
N THR A 150 -2.39 10.76 9.63
CA THR A 150 -1.02 11.22 9.87
C THR A 150 -0.04 10.44 9.01
N LEU A 151 0.92 11.15 8.42
CA LEU A 151 2.00 10.52 7.66
C LEU A 151 2.91 9.71 8.60
N ALA A 152 3.45 8.59 8.13
CA ALA A 152 4.33 7.73 8.93
C ALA A 152 5.61 8.44 9.43
N ASN A 153 6.05 9.49 8.73
CA ASN A 153 7.19 10.33 9.13
C ASN A 153 6.81 11.48 10.08
N SER A 154 5.54 11.60 10.47
CA SER A 154 5.03 12.60 11.41
C SER A 154 4.50 11.86 12.66
N PRO A 155 5.39 11.51 13.61
CA PRO A 155 4.99 10.70 14.76
C PRO A 155 4.03 11.46 15.65
N LEU A 156 2.93 10.79 16.03
CA LEU A 156 2.08 11.20 17.13
C LEU A 156 2.66 10.66 18.44
N PHE A 157 2.96 11.55 19.38
CA PHE A 157 3.42 11.15 20.70
C PHE A 157 2.22 10.97 21.63
N LEU A 158 2.10 9.77 22.21
CA LEU A 158 1.07 9.43 23.19
C LEU A 158 1.66 9.56 24.59
N PRO A 159 1.22 10.52 25.41
CA PRO A 159 1.64 10.61 26.80
C PRO A 159 1.34 9.29 27.55
N PRO A 160 2.28 8.79 28.38
CA PRO A 160 2.00 7.64 29.22
C PRO A 160 0.86 7.95 30.19
N SER A 161 0.08 6.94 30.56
CA SER A 161 -1.01 7.00 31.55
C SER A 161 -2.29 7.75 31.15
N LEU A 162 -2.41 8.22 29.90
CA LEU A 162 -3.72 8.67 29.40
C LEU A 162 -4.62 7.47 29.10
N ASN A 163 -5.83 7.46 29.67
CA ASN A 163 -6.82 6.40 29.43
C ASN A 163 -7.47 6.53 28.05
N THR A 164 -7.69 7.75 27.58
CA THR A 164 -8.33 8.05 26.29
C THR A 164 -7.75 9.31 25.69
N ILE A 165 -7.44 9.28 24.40
CA ILE A 165 -7.05 10.44 23.60
C ILE A 165 -7.67 10.30 22.21
N SER A 166 -8.09 11.40 21.61
CA SER A 166 -8.68 11.43 20.27
C SER A 166 -7.86 12.36 19.38
N PHE A 167 -7.52 11.88 18.18
CA PHE A 167 -6.79 12.63 17.17
C PHE A 167 -7.71 12.90 15.98
N PRO A 168 -8.35 14.08 15.92
CA PRO A 168 -9.13 14.42 14.76
C PRO A 168 -8.20 14.65 13.57
N THR A 169 -8.55 14.04 12.43
CA THR A 169 -7.84 14.21 11.15
C THR A 169 -8.70 15.07 10.25
N TYR A 170 -8.08 16.02 9.55
CA TYR A 170 -8.78 16.97 8.70
C TYR A 170 -8.23 16.96 7.27
N CYS A 171 -9.13 17.09 6.30
CA CYS A 171 -8.80 17.54 4.95
C CYS A 171 -9.29 18.98 4.80
N PHE A 172 -8.36 19.94 4.81
CA PHE A 172 -8.73 21.36 4.71
C PHE A 172 -9.36 21.67 3.35
N ASN A 173 -10.30 22.63 3.35
CA ASN A 173 -11.10 22.95 2.17
C ASN A 173 -10.22 23.38 0.97
N ASP A 174 -9.11 24.07 1.22
CA ASP A 174 -8.17 24.48 0.16
C ASP A 174 -7.46 23.28 -0.49
N CYS A 175 -7.13 22.25 0.30
CA CYS A 175 -6.59 21.00 -0.21
C CYS A 175 -7.64 20.29 -1.09
N LEU A 176 -8.88 20.18 -0.58
CA LEU A 176 -9.97 19.54 -1.29
C LEU A 176 -10.32 20.27 -2.60
N LYS A 177 -10.39 21.61 -2.59
CA LYS A 177 -10.62 22.42 -3.80
C LYS A 177 -9.48 22.27 -4.82
N SER A 178 -8.23 22.19 -4.36
CA SER A 178 -7.09 21.99 -5.25
C SER A 178 -7.11 20.61 -5.90
N PHE A 179 -7.60 19.60 -5.18
CA PHE A 179 -7.76 18.23 -5.68
C PHE A 179 -8.98 18.06 -6.61
N LEU A 180 -10.14 18.62 -6.24
CA LEU A 180 -11.40 18.53 -6.98
C LEU A 180 -11.56 19.61 -8.07
N LYS A 181 -10.45 20.12 -8.63
CA LYS A 181 -10.52 21.08 -9.73
C LYS A 181 -11.44 20.52 -10.83
N ASN A 182 -12.33 21.37 -11.34
CA ASN A 182 -13.37 21.07 -12.34
C ASN A 182 -14.66 20.38 -11.84
N ASN A 183 -15.05 20.56 -10.57
CA ASN A 183 -16.31 20.05 -10.00
C ASN A 183 -16.45 18.51 -10.12
N LEU A 184 -15.33 17.80 -9.99
CA LEU A 184 -15.33 16.34 -9.97
C LEU A 184 -16.08 15.83 -8.73
N VAL A 185 -16.96 14.86 -8.93
CA VAL A 185 -17.64 14.14 -7.84
C VAL A 185 -16.88 12.85 -7.56
N ILE A 186 -16.52 12.62 -6.30
CA ILE A 186 -15.89 11.38 -5.85
C ILE A 186 -16.92 10.55 -5.10
N ASN A 187 -17.11 9.32 -5.55
CA ASN A 187 -17.95 8.33 -4.86
C ASN A 187 -17.06 7.40 -4.05
N ILE A 188 -17.21 7.42 -2.73
CA ILE A 188 -16.51 6.51 -1.82
C ILE A 188 -17.30 5.19 -1.77
N PHE A 189 -16.65 4.09 -2.14
CA PHE A 189 -17.28 2.76 -2.15
C PHE A 189 -16.57 1.74 -1.24
N SER A 190 -15.41 2.09 -0.69
CA SER A 190 -14.63 1.22 0.19
C SER A 190 -13.77 2.05 1.13
N ILE A 191 -13.52 1.50 2.32
CA ILE A 191 -12.75 2.13 3.39
C ILE A 191 -11.85 1.06 4.01
N LEU A 192 -10.56 1.37 4.13
CA LEU A 192 -9.59 0.61 4.93
C LEU A 192 -9.12 1.51 6.07
N VAL A 193 -9.46 1.13 7.29
CA VAL A 193 -8.96 1.80 8.50
C VAL A 193 -7.66 1.14 8.94
N HIS A 194 -6.69 1.96 9.38
CA HIS A 194 -5.39 1.47 9.83
C HIS A 194 -4.94 2.20 11.10
N ALA A 195 -4.57 1.44 12.13
CA ALA A 195 -3.85 1.95 13.28
C ALA A 195 -3.05 0.81 13.94
N HIS A 196 -2.16 1.19 14.85
CA HIS A 196 -1.35 0.26 15.64
C HIS A 196 -2.06 -0.15 16.94
N GLN A 197 -1.39 -0.98 17.75
CA GLN A 197 -1.92 -1.76 18.88
C GLN A 197 -2.66 -0.97 19.98
N ARG A 198 -2.46 0.34 20.10
CA ARG A 198 -3.12 1.17 21.13
C ARG A 198 -4.42 1.82 20.68
N ALA A 199 -4.76 1.73 19.40
CA ALA A 199 -6.00 2.31 18.90
C ALA A 199 -7.19 1.43 19.28
N THR A 200 -8.24 2.05 19.82
CA THR A 200 -9.49 1.38 20.19
C THR A 200 -10.66 1.73 19.27
N ARG A 201 -10.57 2.86 18.56
CA ARG A 201 -11.57 3.33 17.60
C ARG A 201 -10.94 4.20 16.53
N ILE A 202 -11.41 4.07 15.29
CA ILE A 202 -11.11 4.90 14.13
C ILE A 202 -12.44 5.35 13.53
#